data_AF-A0A370KF81-F1
#
_entry.id   AF-A0A370KF81-F1
#
_cell.length_a   1.000
_cell.length_b   1.000
_cell.length_c   1.000
_cell.angle_alpha   90.00
_cell.angle_beta   90.00
_cell.angle_gamma   90.00
#
_symmetry.space_group_name_H-M   'P 1'
#
loop_
_entity.id
_entity.type
_entity.pdbx_description
1 polymer ?
#
loop_
_entity_poly.entity_id
_entity_poly.type
_entity_poly.pdbx_seq_one_letter_code
_entity_poly.pdbx_strand_id
1 'polypeptide(L)'
;MSLATVPGKIRLYGSHAILVMTEGSLHQTVCISDDALPADEGDVIQGILRYLPMYECIADRKFSEGQLAYDGRVWITSSDITSH
;
A
#
# COMPACT_ATOMS: atom_id res chain seq x y z
N MET A 1 -12.28 8.09 9.32
CA MET A 1 -11.02 7.72 10.02
C MET A 1 -10.01 7.43 8.92
N SER A 2 -8.80 6.95 9.21
CA SER A 2 -7.78 6.73 8.17
C SER A 2 -7.37 5.27 8.12
N LEU A 3 -7.16 4.73 6.92
CA LEU A 3 -6.63 3.39 6.73
C LEU A 3 -5.24 3.26 7.34
N ALA A 4 -5.07 2.28 8.25
CA ALA A 4 -3.78 1.98 8.88
C ALA A 4 -3.37 0.54 8.62
N THR A 5 -2.09 0.31 8.36
CA THR A 5 -1.53 -1.02 8.11
C THR A 5 -1.57 -1.85 9.37
N VAL A 6 -2.09 -3.06 9.28
CA VAL A 6 -2.07 -4.02 10.38
C VAL A 6 -0.65 -4.57 10.53
N PRO A 7 -0.01 -4.39 11.71
CA PRO A 7 1.35 -4.89 11.94
C PRO A 7 1.45 -6.40 11.67
N GLY A 8 2.51 -6.83 10.99
CA GLY A 8 2.74 -8.24 10.65
C GLY A 8 1.86 -8.77 9.50
N LYS A 9 1.05 -7.93 8.84
CA LYS A 9 0.24 -8.28 7.67
C LYS A 9 0.77 -7.66 6.36
N ILE A 10 2.08 -7.50 6.28
CA ILE A 10 2.81 -7.12 5.06
C ILE A 10 3.37 -8.39 4.43
N ARG A 11 3.12 -8.61 3.15
CA ARG A 11 3.59 -9.79 2.41
C ARG A 11 4.14 -9.37 1.05
N LEU A 12 5.23 -10.01 0.63
CA LEU A 12 5.74 -9.91 -0.74
C LEU A 12 5.18 -11.05 -1.58
N TYR A 13 4.73 -10.74 -2.78
CA TYR A 13 4.20 -11.68 -3.75
C TYR A 13 4.81 -11.42 -5.13
N GLY A 14 5.94 -12.08 -5.41
CA GLY A 14 6.65 -11.91 -6.68
C GLY A 14 7.01 -10.46 -6.92
N SER A 15 6.32 -9.82 -7.87
CA SER A 15 6.52 -8.44 -8.33
C SER A 15 5.60 -7.40 -7.65
N HIS A 16 5.01 -7.68 -6.49
CA HIS A 16 4.26 -6.67 -5.74
C HIS A 16 4.25 -6.98 -4.24
N ALA A 17 3.99 -5.97 -3.43
CA ALA A 17 3.71 -6.13 -2.01
C ALA A 17 2.21 -6.03 -1.73
N ILE A 18 1.76 -6.72 -0.69
CA ILE A 18 0.41 -6.65 -0.18
C ILE A 18 0.45 -6.20 1.27
N LEU A 19 -0.31 -5.15 1.57
CA LEU A 19 -0.56 -4.61 2.89
C LEU A 19 -2.03 -4.82 3.21
N VAL A 20 -2.32 -5.39 4.39
CA VAL A 20 -3.68 -5.37 4.92
C VAL A 20 -3.82 -4.14 5.79
N MET A 21 -4.74 -3.25 5.40
CA MET A 21 -5.07 -2.05 6.16
C MET A 21 -6.46 -2.16 6.77
N THR A 22 -6.69 -1.43 7.85
CA THR A 22 -7.98 -1.40 8.55
C THR A 22 -8.44 0.02 8.83
N GLU A 23 -9.75 0.23 8.70
CA GLU A 23 -10.46 1.38 9.24
C GLU A 23 -11.62 0.85 10.12
N GLY A 24 -11.40 0.78 11.43
CA GLY A 24 -12.37 0.19 12.36
C GLY A 24 -12.56 -1.32 12.11
N SER A 25 -13.74 -1.72 11.63
CA SER A 25 -14.05 -3.12 11.27
C SER A 25 -13.82 -3.43 9.79
N LEU A 26 -13.62 -2.41 8.96
CA LEU A 26 -13.36 -2.56 7.54
C LEU A 26 -11.92 -3.02 7.31
N HIS A 27 -11.75 -4.06 6.51
CA HIS A 27 -10.43 -4.53 6.09
C HIS A 27 -10.25 -4.24 4.60
N GLN A 28 -9.23 -3.47 4.27
CA GLN A 28 -8.88 -3.14 2.89
C GLN A 28 -7.54 -3.78 2.53
N THR A 29 -7.49 -4.42 1.37
CA THR A 29 -6.23 -4.93 0.81
C THR A 29 -5.64 -3.85 -0.09
N VAL A 30 -4.37 -3.52 0.16
CA VAL A 30 -3.59 -2.56 -0.61
C VAL A 30 -2.41 -3.28 -1.26
N CYS A 31 -2.26 -3.12 -2.56
CA CYS A 31 -1.20 -3.69 -3.36
C CYS A 31 -0.24 -2.58 -3.79
N ILE A 32 1.06 -2.77 -3.60
CA ILE A 32 2.11 -1.87 -4.10
C ILE A 32 2.78 -2.58 -5.27
N SER A 33 2.67 -2.03 -6.47
CA SER A 33 3.29 -2.61 -7.66
C SER A 33 4.81 -2.47 -7.63
N ASP A 34 5.49 -3.33 -8.38
CA ASP A 34 6.96 -3.39 -8.49
C ASP A 34 7.62 -2.02 -8.68
N ASP A 35 7.06 -1.21 -9.57
CA ASP A 35 7.53 0.13 -9.94
C ASP A 35 7.31 1.19 -8.84
N ALA A 36 6.52 0.87 -7.82
CA ALA A 36 6.28 1.70 -6.64
C ALA A 36 6.97 1.16 -5.38
N LEU A 37 7.63 0.00 -5.47
CA LEU A 37 8.41 -0.55 -4.38
C LEU A 37 9.70 0.25 -4.20
N PRO A 38 10.22 0.32 -2.96
CA PRO A 38 11.52 0.93 -2.70
C PRO A 38 12.61 0.15 -3.43
N ALA A 39 13.36 0.85 -4.30
CA ALA A 39 14.42 0.29 -5.13
C ALA A 39 15.75 0.02 -4.39
N ASP A 40 15.77 0.17 -3.06
CA ASP A 40 16.98 -0.06 -2.25
C ASP A 40 17.42 -1.53 -2.33
N GLU A 41 18.72 -1.80 -2.49
CA GLU A 41 19.31 -3.16 -2.61
C GLU A 41 19.16 -4.04 -1.34
N GLY A 42 18.39 -3.58 -0.35
CA GLY A 42 18.17 -4.23 0.94
C GLY A 42 16.88 -5.04 1.03
N ASP A 43 16.45 -5.31 2.26
CA ASP A 43 15.17 -5.98 2.52
C ASP A 43 14.00 -5.06 2.12
N VAL A 44 13.30 -5.43 1.05
CA VAL A 44 12.13 -4.71 0.52
C VAL A 44 11.09 -4.46 1.61
N ILE A 45 10.93 -5.38 2.58
CA ILE A 45 10.02 -5.19 3.72
C ILE A 45 10.47 -4.00 4.58
N GLN A 46 11.77 -3.86 4.86
CA GLN A 46 12.29 -2.71 5.62
C GLN A 46 12.10 -1.40 4.86
N GLY A 47 12.27 -1.43 3.54
CA GLY A 47 11.94 -0.29 2.68
C GLY A 47 10.45 0.08 2.81
N ILE A 48 9.55 -0.89 2.68
CA ILE A 48 8.10 -0.67 2.80
C ILE A 48 7.76 -0.09 4.18
N LEU A 49 8.35 -0.63 5.25
CA LEU A 49 8.15 -0.12 6.61
C LEU A 49 8.64 1.32 6.77
N ARG A 50 9.76 1.69 6.12
CA ARG A 50 10.29 3.06 6.14
C ARG A 50 9.37 4.05 5.44
N TYR A 51 8.74 3.63 4.35
CA TYR A 51 7.80 4.45 3.57
C TYR A 51 6.33 4.22 3.93
N LEU A 52 6.05 3.46 5.01
CA LEU A 52 4.71 3.06 5.41
C LEU A 52 3.73 4.23 5.57
N PRO A 53 4.10 5.37 6.22
CA PRO A 53 3.18 6.49 6.37
C PRO A 53 2.74 7.11 5.03
N MET A 54 3.62 7.07 4.02
CA MET A 54 3.29 7.55 2.67
C MET A 54 2.31 6.59 1.97
N TYR A 55 2.57 5.28 2.05
CA TYR A 55 1.67 4.27 1.48
C TYR A 55 0.29 4.28 2.13
N GLU A 56 0.21 4.49 3.45
CA GLU A 56 -1.05 4.66 4.18
C GLU A 56 -1.80 5.91 3.71
N CYS A 57 -1.10 7.04 3.54
CA CYS A 57 -1.72 8.28 3.06
C CYS A 57 -2.27 8.15 1.62
N ILE A 58 -1.50 7.55 0.71
CA ILE A 58 -1.96 7.25 -0.65
C ILE A 58 -3.16 6.31 -0.60
N ALA A 59 -3.07 5.23 0.16
CA ALA A 59 -4.13 4.24 0.24
C ALA A 59 -5.43 4.83 0.78
N ASP A 60 -5.35 5.64 1.83
CA ASP A 60 -6.47 6.32 2.45
C ASP A 60 -7.17 7.28 1.49
N ARG A 61 -6.39 8.09 0.74
CA ARG A 61 -6.92 8.98 -0.30
C ARG A 61 -7.65 8.18 -1.38
N LYS A 62 -6.99 7.17 -1.96
CA LYS A 62 -7.56 6.37 -3.05
C LYS A 62 -8.81 5.63 -2.59
N PHE A 63 -8.80 5.07 -1.38
CA PHE A 63 -9.95 4.40 -0.81
C PHE A 63 -11.12 5.37 -0.59
N SER A 64 -10.87 6.54 -0.01
CA SER A 64 -11.89 7.57 0.23
C SER A 64 -12.49 8.13 -1.06
N GLU A 65 -11.70 8.21 -2.14
CA GLU A 65 -12.14 8.63 -3.48
C GLU A 65 -12.80 7.50 -4.29
N GLY A 66 -12.88 6.28 -3.74
CA GLY A 66 -13.45 5.12 -4.43
C GLY A 66 -12.60 4.60 -5.60
N GLN A 67 -11.31 4.94 -5.63
CA GLN A 67 -10.33 4.52 -6.64
C GLN A 67 -9.85 3.08 -6.37
N LEU A 68 -10.78 2.14 -6.48
CA LEU A 68 -10.53 0.71 -6.37
C LEU A 68 -10.29 0.13 -7.77
N ALA A 69 -9.35 -0.80 -7.88
CA ALA A 69 -9.19 -1.59 -9.08
C ALA A 69 -10.35 -2.59 -9.24
N TYR A 70 -10.39 -3.27 -10.39
CA TYR A 70 -11.45 -4.25 -10.72
C TYR A 70 -11.56 -5.39 -9.69
N ASP A 71 -10.46 -5.73 -9.01
CA ASP A 71 -10.40 -6.74 -7.95
C ASP A 71 -10.85 -6.23 -6.57
N GLY A 72 -11.32 -4.98 -6.48
CA GLY A 72 -11.75 -4.33 -5.24
C GLY A 72 -10.59 -3.89 -4.33
N ARG A 73 -9.34 -3.97 -4.82
CA ARG A 73 -8.15 -3.58 -4.05
C ARG A 73 -7.71 -2.17 -4.39
N VAL A 74 -6.98 -1.55 -3.47
CA VAL A 74 -6.26 -0.31 -3.76
C VAL A 74 -4.91 -0.69 -4.33
N TRP A 75 -4.57 -0.15 -5.50
CA TRP A 75 -3.25 -0.33 -6.10
C TRP A 75 -2.46 0.97 -6.01
N ILE A 76 -1.24 0.88 -5.48
CA ILE A 76 -0.27 1.98 -5.42
C ILE A 76 0.79 1.69 -6.48
N THR A 77 0.92 2.63 -7.41
CA THR A 77 1.82 2.58 -8.56
C THR A 77 2.79 3.76 -8.54
N SER A 78 3.83 3.76 -9.38
CA SER A 78 4.79 4.87 -9.47
C SER A 78 4.12 6.23 -9.74
N SER A 79 2.98 6.22 -10.44
CA SER A 79 2.17 7.42 -10.69
C SER A 79 1.59 8.02 -9.40
N ASP A 80 1.28 7.18 -8.41
CA ASP A 80 0.80 7.62 -7.11
C ASP A 80 1.92 8.21 -6.25
N ILE A 81 3.14 7.66 -6.37
CA ILE A 81 4.33 8.13 -5.64
C ILE A 81 4.81 9.48 -6.17
N THR A 82 4.84 9.65 -7.49
CA THR A 82 5.26 10.90 -8.15
C THR A 82 4.27 12.05 -7.96
N SER A 83 3.02 11.75 -7.59
CA SER A 83 1.95 12.73 -7.39
C SER A 83 1.71 13.10 -5.91
N HIS A 84 2.58 12.64 -5.01
CA HIS A 84 2.45 12.79 -3.55
C HIS A 84 3.65 13.54 -2.96
#